data_AF-A0A7J8IU39-F1
#
_entry.id   AF-A0A7J8IU39-F1
#
_cell.length_a   1.000
_cell.length_b   1.000
_cell.length_c   1.000
_cell.angle_alpha   90.00
_cell.angle_beta   90.00
_cell.angle_gamma   90.00
#
_symmetry.space_group_name_H-M   'P 1'
#
loop_
_entity.id
_entity.type
_entity.pdbx_description
1 polymer ?
#
loop_
_entity_poly.entity_id
_entity_poly.type
_entity_poly.pdbx_seq_one_letter_code
_entity_poly.pdbx_strand_id
1 'polypeptide(L)'
;MSAKSAISKEIFAPLDERMLGAVQVKRRTKKKIPFLATGGQGEYLTYICLSVTNKKPTQASITKVKQFEGSTSFVRRSQWMLEQLRQVNGIDPNRILHHTCQRYLTDRKPEFINCQSKIMGGNSILHSAADSVTSAVQKASQALNERGERLGRAEEKTEDMKNSAQQFAETAHKLAMKHKC
;
A
#
# COMPACT_ATOMS: atom_id res chain seq x y z
N MET A 1 7.77 12.39 -12.28
CA MET A 1 6.51 12.96 -11.74
C MET A 1 5.59 11.81 -11.34
N SER A 2 4.81 11.94 -10.26
CA SER A 2 3.86 10.89 -9.85
C SER A 2 2.58 10.96 -10.70
N ALA A 3 1.94 9.80 -10.96
CA ALA A 3 0.66 9.76 -11.67
C ALA A 3 -0.39 10.67 -11.01
N LYS A 4 -0.42 10.74 -9.67
CA LYS A 4 -1.32 11.64 -8.93
C LYS A 4 -1.10 13.11 -9.29
N SER A 5 0.15 13.56 -9.36
CA SER A 5 0.46 14.95 -9.73
C SER A 5 0.08 15.27 -11.18
N ALA A 6 0.28 14.32 -12.10
CA ALA A 6 -0.09 14.49 -13.50
C ALA A 6 -1.61 14.57 -13.67
N ILE A 7 -2.35 13.63 -13.07
CA ILE A 7 -3.82 13.63 -13.05
C ILE A 7 -4.37 14.94 -12.48
N SER A 8 -3.81 15.43 -11.36
CA SER A 8 -4.26 16.68 -10.76
C SER A 8 -4.12 17.87 -11.71
N LYS A 9 -3.00 17.95 -12.44
CA LYS A 9 -2.70 19.06 -13.36
C LYS A 9 -3.52 18.98 -14.66
N GLU A 10 -3.69 17.77 -15.20
CA GLU A 10 -4.33 17.57 -16.51
C GLU A 10 -5.86 17.51 -16.42
N ILE A 11 -6.41 16.93 -15.34
CA ILE A 11 -7.85 16.61 -15.26
C ILE A 11 -8.61 17.54 -14.32
N PHE A 12 -7.98 18.05 -13.26
CA PHE A 12 -8.69 18.77 -12.19
C PHE A 12 -8.40 20.27 -12.19
N ALA A 13 -7.14 20.67 -12.32
CA ALA A 13 -6.75 22.08 -12.34
C ALA A 13 -7.46 22.92 -13.43
N PRO A 14 -7.66 22.42 -14.68
CA PRO A 14 -8.35 23.20 -15.71
C PRO A 14 -9.84 23.47 -15.42
N LEU A 15 -10.43 22.71 -14.49
CA LEU A 15 -11.84 22.78 -14.13
C LEU A 15 -12.08 23.48 -12.78
N ASP A 16 -11.04 24.10 -12.22
CA ASP A 16 -11.09 24.72 -10.89
C ASP A 16 -11.51 23.72 -9.79
N GLU A 17 -11.07 22.47 -9.94
CA GLU A 17 -11.22 21.40 -8.97
C GLU A 17 -9.89 21.09 -8.28
N ARG A 18 -9.93 20.84 -6.97
CA ARG A 18 -8.79 20.38 -6.18
C ARG A 18 -8.93 18.88 -5.90
N MET A 19 -8.02 18.09 -6.46
CA MET A 19 -7.95 16.66 -6.16
C MET A 19 -7.41 16.44 -4.74
N LEU A 20 -8.19 15.76 -3.89
CA LEU A 20 -7.82 15.40 -2.52
C LEU A 20 -7.02 14.11 -2.48
N GLY A 21 -7.35 13.15 -3.36
CA GLY A 21 -6.66 11.87 -3.44
C GLY A 21 -6.97 11.11 -4.71
N ALA A 22 -6.10 10.19 -5.08
CA ALA A 22 -6.28 9.27 -6.20
C ALA A 22 -5.72 7.89 -5.85
N VAL A 23 -6.43 6.85 -6.24
CA VAL A 23 -6.07 5.44 -6.05
C VAL A 23 -6.22 4.71 -7.37
N GLN A 24 -5.19 3.96 -7.76
CA GLN A 24 -5.28 3.05 -8.90
C GLN A 24 -6.12 1.83 -8.50
N VAL A 25 -7.11 1.49 -9.32
CA VAL A 25 -8.04 0.38 -9.07
C VAL A 25 -8.01 -0.61 -10.21
N LYS A 26 -8.26 -1.88 -9.89
CA LYS A 26 -8.51 -2.94 -10.86
C LYS A 26 -9.82 -3.60 -10.51
N ARG A 27 -10.68 -3.83 -11.51
CA ARG A 27 -11.92 -4.58 -11.29
C ARG A 27 -11.54 -5.98 -10.86
N ARG A 28 -12.15 -6.48 -9.77
CA ARG A 28 -12.06 -7.89 -9.39
C ARG A 28 -12.53 -8.71 -10.58
N THR A 29 -11.62 -9.45 -11.21
CA THR A 29 -11.96 -10.36 -12.30
C THR A 29 -12.84 -11.47 -11.69
N LYS A 30 -14.14 -11.42 -11.96
CA LYS A 30 -14.97 -12.63 -11.88
C LYS A 30 -14.32 -13.63 -12.84
N LYS A 31 -14.16 -14.91 -12.47
CA LYS A 31 -13.56 -15.96 -13.32
C LYS A 31 -13.97 -15.72 -14.78
N LYS A 32 -13.00 -15.45 -15.67
CA LYS A 32 -13.23 -15.15 -17.09
C LYS A 32 -14.11 -16.27 -17.63
N ILE A 33 -15.33 -15.95 -18.03
CA ILE A 33 -16.16 -16.87 -18.80
C ILE A 33 -15.61 -16.77 -20.24
N PRO A 34 -14.95 -17.82 -20.79
CA PRO A 34 -14.15 -17.70 -22.01
C PRO A 34 -14.92 -17.18 -23.23
N PHE A 35 -16.24 -17.37 -23.27
CA PHE A 35 -17.09 -17.02 -24.42
C PHE A 35 -17.66 -15.59 -24.38
N LEU A 36 -17.51 -14.87 -23.26
CA LEU A 36 -17.97 -13.48 -23.14
C LEU A 36 -16.76 -12.57 -23.10
N ALA A 37 -16.24 -12.23 -24.28
CA ALA A 37 -15.27 -11.17 -24.46
C ALA A 37 -15.92 -9.80 -24.15
N THR A 38 -16.28 -9.55 -22.89
CA THR A 38 -16.67 -8.22 -22.42
C THR A 38 -15.39 -7.41 -22.17
N GLY A 39 -14.67 -7.09 -23.22
CA GLY A 39 -13.44 -6.31 -23.18
C GLY A 39 -13.43 -5.28 -24.30
N GLY A 40 -13.90 -4.06 -24.01
CA GLY A 40 -13.71 -2.94 -24.92
C GLY A 40 -12.23 -2.65 -25.16
N GLN A 41 -11.92 -2.08 -26.33
CA GLN A 41 -10.59 -1.80 -26.89
C GLN A 41 -9.56 -1.29 -25.85
N GLY A 42 -8.44 -2.01 -25.74
CA GLY A 42 -7.17 -1.60 -25.09
C GLY A 42 -7.03 -1.95 -23.60
N GLU A 43 -5.81 -2.30 -23.18
CA GLU A 43 -5.43 -2.30 -21.77
C GLU A 43 -5.38 -0.85 -21.27
N TYR A 44 -5.88 -0.61 -20.05
CA TYR A 44 -5.88 0.72 -19.44
C TYR A 44 -5.70 0.63 -17.93
N LEU A 45 -5.00 1.62 -17.38
CA LEU A 45 -4.99 1.87 -15.94
C LEU A 45 -6.23 2.66 -15.57
N THR A 46 -6.91 2.27 -14.49
CA THR A 46 -8.07 3.00 -13.96
C THR A 46 -7.71 3.61 -12.62
N TYR A 47 -8.07 4.87 -12.44
CA TYR A 47 -7.91 5.61 -11.19
C TYR A 47 -9.28 6.07 -10.70
N ILE A 48 -9.49 5.99 -9.39
CA ILE A 48 -10.60 6.66 -8.70
C ILE A 48 -10.00 7.84 -7.95
N CYS A 49 -10.50 9.03 -8.26
CA CYS A 49 -10.04 10.29 -7.71
C CYS A 49 -11.16 10.91 -6.88
N LEU A 50 -10.81 11.51 -5.75
CA LEU A 50 -11.69 12.31 -4.92
C LEU A 50 -11.31 13.77 -5.11
N SER A 51 -12.24 14.64 -5.48
CA SER A 51 -12.00 16.07 -5.70
C SER A 51 -13.08 16.94 -5.05
N VAL A 52 -12.74 18.21 -4.85
CA VAL A 52 -13.67 19.27 -4.45
C VAL A 52 -13.58 20.46 -5.38
N THR A 53 -14.68 21.16 -5.61
CA THR A 53 -14.68 22.43 -6.35
C THR A 53 -14.16 23.57 -5.48
N ASN A 54 -13.46 24.54 -6.07
CA ASN A 54 -13.04 25.74 -5.34
C ASN A 54 -14.16 26.80 -5.27
N LYS A 55 -15.15 26.71 -6.15
CA LYS A 55 -16.35 27.57 -6.17
C LYS A 55 -17.25 27.31 -4.96
N LYS A 56 -18.02 28.33 -4.57
CA LYS A 56 -19.07 28.21 -3.55
C LYS A 56 -20.43 27.98 -4.22
N PRO A 57 -21.26 27.04 -3.73
CA PRO A 57 -20.98 26.09 -2.66
C PRO A 57 -19.94 25.03 -3.09
N THR A 58 -19.05 24.65 -2.17
CA THR A 58 -18.06 23.60 -2.43
C THR A 58 -18.75 22.26 -2.58
N GLN A 59 -18.52 21.60 -3.71
CA GLN A 59 -19.07 20.29 -4.02
C GLN A 59 -17.95 19.26 -4.06
N ALA A 60 -18.18 18.10 -3.47
CA ALA A 60 -17.26 16.97 -3.49
C ALA A 60 -17.73 15.92 -4.50
N SER A 61 -16.79 15.33 -5.25
CA SER A 61 -17.11 14.32 -6.27
C SER A 61 -16.06 13.22 -6.34
N ILE A 62 -16.49 12.06 -6.82
CA ILE A 62 -15.66 10.90 -7.13
C ILE A 62 -15.58 10.80 -8.65
N THR A 63 -14.36 10.81 -9.18
CA THR A 63 -14.11 10.82 -10.64
C THR A 63 -13.28 9.61 -11.04
N LYS A 64 -13.78 8.86 -12.04
CA LYS A 64 -13.05 7.78 -12.69
C LYS A 64 -12.21 8.34 -13.83
N VAL A 65 -10.91 8.13 -13.75
CA VAL A 65 -9.93 8.54 -14.74
C VAL A 65 -9.28 7.28 -15.34
N LYS A 66 -9.05 7.28 -16.64
CA LYS A 66 -8.32 6.22 -17.33
C LYS A 66 -7.06 6.73 -17.97
N GLN A 67 -6.04 5.89 -18.02
CA GLN A 67 -4.85 6.07 -18.84
C GLN A 67 -4.75 4.84 -19.76
N PHE A 68 -4.78 5.07 -21.07
CA PHE A 68 -4.70 3.99 -22.06
C PHE A 68 -3.25 3.60 -22.31
N GLU A 69 -3.00 2.32 -22.57
CA GLU A 69 -1.67 1.84 -22.95
C GLU A 69 -1.13 2.60 -24.17
N GLY A 70 0.15 2.96 -24.14
CA GLY A 70 0.79 3.79 -25.16
C GLY A 70 0.46 5.29 -25.08
N SER A 71 -0.47 5.70 -24.20
CA SER A 71 -0.78 7.11 -23.96
C SER A 71 -0.19 7.63 -22.66
N THR A 72 0.33 8.86 -22.71
CA THR A 72 0.71 9.63 -21.52
C THR A 72 -0.45 10.46 -20.95
N SER A 73 -1.54 10.60 -21.71
CA SER A 73 -2.69 11.41 -21.33
C SER A 73 -3.69 10.66 -20.47
N PHE A 74 -4.42 11.43 -19.65
CA PHE A 74 -5.49 10.95 -18.81
C PHE A 74 -6.85 11.33 -19.40
N VAL A 75 -7.83 10.45 -19.25
CA VAL A 75 -9.20 10.68 -19.73
C VAL A 75 -10.19 10.52 -18.58
N ARG A 76 -10.93 11.59 -18.30
CA ARG A 76 -12.08 11.58 -17.39
C ARG A 76 -13.21 10.75 -18.04
N ARG A 77 -13.69 9.69 -17.37
CA ARG A 77 -14.68 8.75 -17.93
C ARG A 77 -16.06 8.81 -17.30
N SER A 78 -16.12 9.06 -16.02
CA SER A 78 -17.37 9.23 -15.28
C SER A 78 -17.10 9.98 -13.98
N GLN A 79 -18.10 10.69 -13.49
CA GLN A 79 -18.05 11.47 -12.27
C GLN A 79 -19.35 11.25 -11.50
N TRP A 80 -19.23 11.12 -10.18
CA TRP A 80 -20.36 10.90 -9.27
C TRP A 80 -20.27 11.91 -8.15
N MET A 81 -21.40 12.54 -7.83
CA MET A 81 -21.45 13.47 -6.71
C MET A 81 -21.36 12.70 -5.39
N LEU A 82 -20.59 13.23 -4.44
CA LEU A 82 -20.38 12.55 -3.16
C LEU A 82 -21.69 12.44 -2.36
N GLU A 83 -22.63 13.36 -2.56
CA GLU A 83 -23.97 13.36 -1.95
C GLU A 83 -24.83 12.15 -2.37
N GLN A 84 -24.55 11.56 -3.53
CA GLN A 84 -25.26 10.39 -4.03
C GLN A 84 -24.73 9.08 -3.43
N LEU A 85 -23.59 9.14 -2.72
CA LEU A 85 -22.96 7.98 -2.10
C LEU A 85 -23.80 7.53 -0.89
N ARG A 86 -24.30 6.30 -0.92
CA ARG A 86 -25.14 5.75 0.15
C ARG A 86 -24.39 4.78 1.07
N GLN A 87 -23.47 4.02 0.52
CA GLN A 87 -22.74 2.99 1.25
C GLN A 87 -21.33 2.85 0.68
N VAL A 88 -20.37 2.66 1.57
CA VAL A 88 -18.98 2.34 1.26
C VAL A 88 -18.65 1.01 1.90
N ASN A 89 -18.35 0.02 1.07
CA ASN A 89 -17.92 -1.31 1.50
C ASN A 89 -16.47 -1.52 1.09
N GLY A 90 -15.53 -1.30 2.02
CA GLY A 90 -14.11 -1.46 1.73
C GLY A 90 -13.19 -0.74 2.68
N ILE A 91 -11.89 -0.96 2.50
CA ILE A 91 -10.85 -0.39 3.35
C ILE A 91 -10.49 1.00 2.81
N ASP A 92 -10.67 2.04 3.63
CA ASP A 92 -10.14 3.40 3.39
C ASP A 92 -8.91 3.61 4.28
N PRO A 93 -7.71 3.16 3.86
CA PRO A 93 -6.53 3.13 4.73
C PRO A 93 -6.11 4.53 5.20
N ASN A 94 -6.41 5.57 4.40
CA ASN A 94 -6.04 6.96 4.70
C ASN A 94 -7.22 7.79 5.24
N ARG A 95 -8.40 7.18 5.42
CA ARG A 95 -9.64 7.82 5.91
C ARG A 95 -10.08 9.04 5.09
N ILE A 96 -9.56 9.21 3.88
CA ILE A 96 -9.73 10.46 3.12
C ILE A 96 -11.17 10.61 2.63
N LEU A 97 -11.79 9.50 2.23
CA LEU A 97 -13.19 9.49 1.80
C LEU A 97 -14.09 9.76 3.00
N HIS A 98 -13.83 9.08 4.12
CA HIS A 98 -14.55 9.28 5.38
C HIS A 98 -14.50 10.74 5.85
N HIS A 99 -13.31 11.34 5.94
CA HIS A 99 -13.17 12.74 6.37
C HIS A 99 -13.82 13.73 5.40
N THR A 100 -13.78 13.44 4.10
CA THR A 100 -14.43 14.29 3.08
C THR A 100 -15.95 14.21 3.22
N CYS A 101 -16.52 13.02 3.40
CA CYS A 101 -17.95 12.85 3.69
C CYS A 101 -18.35 13.60 4.96
N GLN A 102 -17.57 13.47 6.03
CA GLN A 102 -17.86 14.15 7.31
C GLN A 102 -17.84 15.68 7.19
N ARG A 103 -16.98 16.23 6.31
CA ARG A 103 -16.81 17.68 6.15
C ARG A 103 -17.83 18.32 5.20
N TYR A 104 -18.16 17.64 4.10
CA TYR A 104 -18.93 18.23 3.00
C TYR A 104 -20.37 17.72 2.90
N LEU A 105 -20.74 16.64 3.61
CA LEU A 105 -22.11 16.13 3.65
C LEU A 105 -22.77 16.49 4.98
N THR A 106 -23.77 17.38 4.93
CA THR A 106 -24.54 17.82 6.10
C THR A 106 -25.79 16.99 6.33
N ASP A 107 -26.54 16.72 5.26
CA ASP A 107 -27.90 16.20 5.36
C ASP A 107 -27.92 14.68 5.53
N ARG A 108 -27.05 13.99 4.79
CA ARG A 108 -26.99 12.53 4.77
C ARG A 108 -25.57 12.04 4.55
N LYS A 109 -25.11 11.15 5.42
CA LYS A 109 -23.80 10.52 5.33
C LYS A 109 -23.93 9.08 4.82
N PRO A 110 -23.00 8.59 3.99
CA PRO A 110 -22.98 7.19 3.60
C PRO A 110 -22.67 6.29 4.80
N GLU A 111 -23.21 5.09 4.77
CA GLU A 111 -22.85 4.04 5.71
C GLU A 111 -21.50 3.42 5.32
N PHE A 112 -20.58 3.31 6.27
CA PHE A 112 -19.27 2.67 6.07
C PHE A 112 -19.30 1.26 6.68
N ILE A 113 -19.25 0.22 5.84
CA ILE A 113 -19.26 -1.18 6.27
C ILE A 113 -17.93 -1.87 5.92
N ASN A 114 -17.51 -2.85 6.73
CA ASN A 114 -16.23 -3.56 6.59
C ASN A 114 -14.99 -2.63 6.52
N CYS A 115 -15.11 -1.42 7.06
CA CYS A 115 -13.99 -0.51 7.25
C CYS A 115 -13.24 -0.93 8.52
N GLN A 116 -11.90 -0.96 8.47
CA GLN A 116 -11.10 -1.29 9.66
C GLN A 116 -11.48 -0.38 10.84
N SER A 117 -11.69 -0.95 12.02
CA SER A 117 -12.20 -0.27 13.23
C SER A 117 -11.34 0.91 13.72
N LYS A 118 -10.08 1.03 13.26
CA LYS A 118 -9.26 2.26 13.41
C LYS A 118 -9.90 3.51 12.75
N ILE A 119 -10.97 3.34 11.97
CA ILE A 119 -11.68 4.40 11.23
C ILE A 119 -12.85 5.02 12.03
N MET A 120 -13.41 4.30 13.00
CA MET A 120 -14.57 4.71 13.78
C MET A 120 -14.14 4.92 15.23
N GLY A 121 -13.91 6.17 15.64
CA GLY A 121 -13.39 6.53 16.96
C GLY A 121 -14.33 6.15 18.12
N GLY A 122 -14.40 4.86 18.45
CA GLY A 122 -15.08 4.32 19.62
C GLY A 122 -14.07 3.87 20.68
N ASN A 123 -14.06 4.59 21.81
CA ASN A 123 -13.40 4.33 23.10
C ASN A 123 -11.91 3.95 23.13
N SER A 124 -11.10 4.96 23.47
CA SER A 124 -9.65 5.09 23.31
C SER A 124 -8.75 4.32 24.28
N ILE A 125 -9.27 3.71 25.36
CA ILE A 125 -8.39 3.29 26.47
C ILE A 125 -7.92 1.83 26.33
N LEU A 126 -8.79 0.93 25.87
CA LEU A 126 -8.47 -0.50 25.77
C LEU A 126 -7.60 -0.84 24.55
N HIS A 127 -7.74 -0.10 23.44
CA HIS A 127 -6.93 -0.35 22.24
C HIS A 127 -5.52 0.22 22.33
N SER A 128 -5.27 1.29 23.09
CA SER A 128 -3.91 1.82 23.28
C SER A 128 -2.98 0.82 23.97
N ALA A 129 -3.48 0.04 24.93
CA ALA A 129 -2.71 -1.04 25.53
C ALA A 129 -2.40 -2.16 24.52
N ALA A 130 -3.38 -2.55 23.69
CA ALA A 130 -3.21 -3.60 22.68
C ALA A 130 -2.29 -3.19 21.51
N ASP A 131 -2.38 -1.94 21.02
CA ASP A 131 -1.48 -1.40 20.00
C ASP A 131 -0.07 -1.19 20.56
N SER A 132 0.08 -0.81 21.84
CA SER A 132 1.39 -0.76 22.53
C SER A 132 2.03 -2.13 22.59
N VAL A 133 1.28 -3.17 22.95
CA VAL A 133 1.78 -4.55 22.98
C VAL A 133 2.11 -5.04 21.58
N THR A 134 1.27 -4.76 20.57
CA THR A 134 1.51 -5.20 19.18
C THR A 134 2.74 -4.51 18.57
N SER A 135 2.90 -3.21 18.80
CA SER A 135 4.09 -2.42 18.46
C SER A 135 5.34 -2.95 19.14
N ALA A 136 5.27 -3.24 20.45
CA ALA A 136 6.39 -3.79 21.21
C ALA A 136 6.77 -5.19 20.71
N VAL A 137 5.79 -6.05 20.41
CA VAL A 137 6.01 -7.39 19.86
C VAL A 137 6.62 -7.31 18.46
N GLN A 138 6.17 -6.41 17.59
CA GLN A 138 6.77 -6.22 16.27
C GLN A 138 8.21 -5.71 16.37
N LYS A 139 8.49 -4.73 17.24
CA LYS A 139 9.86 -4.24 17.47
C LYS A 139 10.77 -5.32 18.05
N ALA A 140 10.27 -6.13 18.98
CA ALA A 140 11.01 -7.26 19.53
C ALA A 140 11.28 -8.33 18.46
N SER A 141 10.29 -8.65 17.63
CA SER A 141 10.44 -9.60 16.52
C SER A 141 11.47 -9.11 15.50
N GLN A 142 11.47 -7.82 15.17
CA GLN A 142 12.47 -7.23 14.28
C GLN A 142 13.88 -7.29 14.89
N ALA A 143 14.03 -6.89 16.16
CA ALA A 143 15.31 -6.93 16.84
C ALA A 143 15.88 -8.36 16.97
N LEU A 144 15.01 -9.36 17.15
CA LEU A 144 15.39 -10.77 17.15
C LEU A 144 15.83 -11.25 15.77
N ASN A 145 15.15 -10.82 14.71
CA ASN A 145 15.53 -11.18 13.34
C ASN A 145 16.89 -10.58 12.97
N GLU A 146 17.11 -9.29 13.25
CA GLU A 146 18.40 -8.62 13.03
C GLU A 146 19.53 -9.25 13.86
N ARG A 147 19.23 -9.65 15.10
CA ARG A 147 20.19 -10.39 15.93
C ARG A 147 20.49 -11.77 15.35
N GLY A 148 19.49 -12.48 14.85
CA GLY A 148 19.63 -13.79 14.20
C GLY A 148 20.52 -13.71 12.96
N GLU A 149 20.30 -12.74 12.08
CA GLU A 149 21.16 -12.53 10.89
C GLU A 149 22.61 -12.23 11.27
N ARG A 150 22.84 -11.43 12.31
CA ARG A 150 24.19 -11.14 12.81
C ARG A 150 24.85 -12.37 13.44
N LEU A 151 24.09 -13.20 14.15
CA LEU A 151 24.58 -14.44 14.74
C LEU A 151 24.98 -15.42 13.64
N GLY A 152 24.14 -15.60 12.62
CA GLY A 152 24.43 -16.48 11.49
C GLY A 152 25.73 -16.11 10.76
N ARG A 153 26.01 -14.81 10.56
CA ARG A 153 27.29 -14.36 9.99
C ARG A 153 28.49 -14.63 10.89
N ALA A 154 28.30 -14.56 12.21
CA ALA A 154 29.36 -14.89 13.17
C ALA A 154 29.61 -16.40 13.23
N GLU A 155 28.57 -17.21 13.10
CA GLU A 155 28.65 -18.68 13.01
C GLU A 155 29.37 -19.10 11.72
N GLU A 156 29.01 -18.53 10.57
CA GLU A 156 29.69 -18.77 9.29
C GLU A 156 31.19 -18.45 9.38
N LYS A 157 31.55 -17.28 9.95
CA LYS A 157 32.95 -16.88 10.16
C LYS A 157 33.69 -17.84 11.11
N THR A 158 32.99 -18.38 12.11
CA THR A 158 33.60 -19.31 13.07
C THR A 158 33.81 -20.68 12.43
N GLU A 159 32.88 -21.12 11.59
CA GLU A 159 32.99 -22.39 10.84
C GLU A 159 34.15 -22.32 9.83
N ASP A 160 34.28 -21.21 9.10
CA ASP A 160 35.42 -20.98 8.20
C ASP A 160 36.76 -21.02 8.92
N MET A 161 36.81 -20.41 10.11
CA MET A 161 38.01 -20.38 10.94
C MET A 161 38.34 -21.77 11.50
N LYS A 162 37.33 -22.55 11.91
CA LYS A 162 37.49 -23.96 12.33
C LYS A 162 38.05 -24.80 11.18
N ASN A 163 37.47 -24.67 10.00
CA ASN A 163 37.92 -25.40 8.81
C ASN A 163 39.36 -25.03 8.44
N SER A 164 39.70 -23.75 8.51
CA SER A 164 41.08 -23.27 8.28
C SER A 164 42.07 -23.81 9.31
N ALA A 165 41.70 -23.80 10.60
CA ALA A 165 42.53 -24.35 11.67
C ALA A 165 42.73 -25.86 11.52
N GLN A 166 41.70 -26.59 11.08
CA GLN A 166 41.78 -28.02 10.84
C GLN A 166 42.71 -28.35 9.66
N GLN A 167 42.60 -27.62 8.55
CA GLN A 167 43.54 -27.76 7.42
C GLN A 167 44.98 -27.47 7.82
N PHE A 168 45.20 -26.45 8.66
CA PHE A 168 46.51 -26.15 9.21
C PHE A 168 47.05 -27.32 10.06
N ALA A 169 46.23 -27.84 10.98
CA ALA A 169 46.60 -28.95 11.85
C ALA A 169 46.92 -30.23 11.06
N GLU A 170 46.10 -30.58 10.06
CA GLU A 170 46.33 -31.73 9.18
C GLU A 170 47.64 -31.56 8.38
N THR A 171 47.90 -30.36 7.88
CA THR A 171 49.13 -30.05 7.13
C THR A 171 50.36 -30.16 8.03
N ALA A 172 50.31 -29.60 9.24
CA ALA A 172 51.38 -29.69 10.22
C ALA A 172 51.64 -31.15 10.64
N HIS A 173 50.59 -31.93 10.88
CA HIS A 173 50.71 -33.35 11.22
C HIS A 173 51.34 -34.16 10.07
N LYS A 174 50.94 -33.89 8.83
CA LYS A 174 51.52 -34.55 7.65
C LYS A 174 53.00 -34.22 7.47
N LEU A 175 53.41 -32.97 7.70
CA LEU A 175 54.81 -32.56 7.73
C LEU A 175 55.59 -33.26 8.85
N ALA A 176 55.04 -33.30 10.06
CA ALA A 176 55.67 -33.96 11.20
C ALA A 176 55.90 -35.47 10.96
N MET A 177 54.94 -36.16 10.34
CA MET A 177 55.10 -37.57 9.96
C MET A 177 56.10 -37.76 8.81
N LYS A 178 56.24 -36.79 7.92
CA LYS A 178 57.23 -36.82 6.82
C LYS A 178 58.67 -36.59 7.30
N HIS A 179 58.85 -35.88 8.42
CA HIS A 179 60.15 -35.55 9.01
C HIS A 179 60.51 -36.37 10.27
N LYS A 180 59.72 -37.39 10.61
CA LYS A 180 60.12 -38.41 11.58
C LYS A 180 61.17 -39.33 10.95
N CYS A 181 62.44 -39.09 11.30
CA CYS A 181 63.53 -40.07 11.24
C CYS A 181 63.51 -40.94 12.48
#